data_AF-A0A090AQG4-F1
#
_entry.id   AF-A0A090AQG4-F1
#
_cell.length_a   1.000
_cell.length_b   1.000
_cell.length_c   1.000
_cell.angle_alpha   90.00
_cell.angle_beta   90.00
_cell.angle_gamma   90.00
#
_symmetry.space_group_name_H-M   'P 1'
#
loop_
_entity.id
_entity.type
_entity.pdbx_description
1 polymer ?
#
loop_
_entity_poly.entity_id
_entity_poly.type
_entity_poly.pdbx_seq_one_letter_code
_entity_poly.pdbx_strand_id
1 'polypeptide(L)'
;MIFLETQGPYTGKDAWRKNEAWQYDPMQVANQGDFALDTIRTGKENTDLLSTQTLPNRLAGVKHTSFKNGSPNYSDYGRRKETEKMTPELSIETGVIWLFRKAISKVDVVSVPKGEQIFSYTVKKGDNGYSKIINNIKTTVTELEIQNGKNKVIHENDVLKYREASIERRISSWKSWSQTIQAYNSKDGYYERVNTYYQKLTKGAPCFGVKK
;
A
#
# COMPACT_ATOMS: atom_id res chain seq x y z
N MET A 1 11.84 7.21 -4.47
CA MET A 1 13.22 6.74 -4.31
C MET A 1 13.64 7.16 -2.92
N ILE A 2 13.53 6.25 -1.95
CA ILE A 2 14.16 6.45 -0.65
C ILE A 2 15.66 6.36 -0.93
N PHE A 3 16.39 7.48 -0.87
CA PHE A 3 17.82 7.35 -0.71
C PHE A 3 18.00 6.82 0.71
N LEU A 4 18.18 5.51 0.85
CA LEU A 4 19.13 5.08 1.86
C LEU A 4 20.45 5.64 1.35
N GLU A 5 20.75 6.87 1.75
CA GLU A 5 22.02 7.50 1.55
C GLU A 5 23.02 6.57 2.24
N THR A 6 23.53 5.58 1.51
CA THR A 6 24.76 4.88 1.86
C THR A 6 25.87 5.87 1.62
N GLN A 7 25.90 6.89 2.46
CA GLN A 7 27.06 7.72 2.64
C GLN A 7 28.18 6.75 3.06
N GLY A 8 29.35 6.89 2.42
CA GLY A 8 30.56 6.17 2.82
C GLY A 8 30.82 6.36 4.32
N PRO A 9 31.74 5.58 4.92
CA PRO A 9 31.93 5.58 6.36
C PRO A 9 32.22 7.01 6.83
N TYR A 10 31.23 7.65 7.44
CA TYR A 10 31.46 8.92 8.12
C TYR A 10 32.29 8.61 9.35
N THR A 11 33.59 8.80 9.22
CA THR A 11 34.56 8.63 10.29
C THR A 11 34.43 9.80 11.27
N GLY A 12 33.42 9.76 12.14
CA GLY A 12 33.23 10.73 13.21
C GLY A 12 32.13 10.29 14.15
N LYS A 13 32.39 10.33 15.48
CA LYS A 13 31.49 9.82 16.54
C LYS A 13 30.08 10.45 16.56
N ASP A 14 29.84 11.50 15.78
CA ASP A 14 28.58 12.28 15.74
C ASP A 14 27.97 12.44 14.34
N ALA A 15 28.45 11.73 13.32
CA ALA A 15 28.01 11.97 11.94
C ALA A 15 26.53 11.65 11.68
N TRP A 16 25.96 10.69 12.43
CA TRP A 16 24.52 10.37 12.37
C TRP A 16 23.65 11.47 13.00
N ARG A 17 24.19 12.30 13.91
CA ARG A 17 23.47 13.43 14.53
C ARG A 17 23.30 14.64 13.60
N LYS A 18 24.10 14.73 12.53
CA LYS A 18 24.05 15.85 11.57
C LYS A 18 23.18 15.58 10.35
N ASN A 19 22.62 14.38 10.21
CA ASN A 19 21.75 14.07 9.11
C ASN A 19 20.30 14.41 9.48
N GLU A 20 19.88 15.62 9.12
CA GLU A 20 18.53 16.14 9.34
C GLU A 20 17.45 15.21 8.77
N ALA A 21 17.76 14.36 7.78
CA ALA A 21 16.82 13.36 7.28
C ALA A 21 16.40 12.38 8.38
N TRP A 22 17.31 11.93 9.26
CA TRP A 22 16.94 11.03 10.36
C TRP A 22 16.02 11.71 11.39
N GLN A 23 16.13 13.03 11.53
CA GLN A 23 15.29 13.81 12.44
C GLN A 23 13.89 14.06 11.89
N TYR A 24 13.72 14.08 10.56
CA TYR A 24 12.46 14.53 9.94
C TYR A 24 11.83 13.48 9.03
N ASP A 25 12.61 12.83 8.17
CA ASP A 25 12.13 11.90 7.16
C ASP A 25 13.14 10.76 6.95
N PRO A 26 13.33 9.86 7.94
CA PRO A 26 14.33 8.78 7.91
C PRO A 26 14.12 7.80 6.76
N MET A 27 12.87 7.56 6.37
CA MET A 27 12.54 6.78 5.18
C MET A 27 12.50 7.63 3.92
N GLN A 28 12.73 8.94 4.00
CA GLN A 28 12.83 9.84 2.85
C GLN A 28 11.65 9.78 1.87
N VAL A 29 10.46 9.44 2.36
CA VAL A 29 9.26 9.26 1.53
C VAL A 29 8.62 10.58 1.15
N ALA A 30 8.95 11.66 1.85
CA ALA A 30 8.53 13.02 1.52
C ALA A 30 9.52 13.75 0.62
N ASN A 31 10.66 13.17 0.25
CA ASN A 31 11.58 13.80 -0.69
C ASN A 31 10.88 14.17 -2.00
N GLN A 32 11.17 15.36 -2.53
CA GLN A 32 10.64 15.80 -3.82
C GLN A 32 11.04 14.78 -4.90
N GLY A 33 10.06 14.33 -5.68
CA GLY A 33 10.25 13.29 -6.69
C GLY A 33 10.14 11.84 -6.16
N ASP A 34 9.91 11.65 -4.86
CA ASP A 34 9.38 10.38 -4.35
C ASP A 34 7.86 10.32 -4.54
N PHE A 35 7.38 9.19 -5.06
CA PHE A 35 5.96 8.95 -5.28
C PHE A 35 5.25 8.37 -4.06
N ALA A 36 5.99 7.89 -3.05
CA ALA A 36 5.43 7.18 -1.90
C ALA A 36 4.41 8.03 -1.13
N LEU A 37 4.79 9.26 -0.75
CA LEU A 37 3.92 10.18 -0.02
C LEU A 37 2.60 10.41 -0.76
N ASP A 38 2.67 10.79 -2.04
CA ASP A 38 1.48 11.05 -2.85
C ASP A 38 0.61 9.82 -3.07
N THR A 39 1.23 8.67 -3.31
CA THR A 39 0.51 7.42 -3.57
C THR A 39 -0.28 7.00 -2.34
N ILE A 40 0.36 7.01 -1.17
CA ILE A 40 -0.26 6.61 0.10
C ILE A 40 -1.34 7.60 0.50
N ARG A 41 -1.05 8.91 0.42
CA ARG A 41 -2.00 9.98 0.73
C ARG A 41 -3.28 9.91 -0.10
N THR A 42 -3.19 9.45 -1.36
CA THR A 42 -4.34 9.38 -2.27
C THR A 42 -4.99 7.99 -2.34
N GLY A 43 -4.49 7.01 -1.59
CA GLY A 43 -5.01 5.63 -1.65
C GLY A 43 -4.77 4.94 -3.00
N LYS A 44 -3.83 5.43 -3.81
CA LYS A 44 -3.53 4.87 -5.13
C LYS A 44 -2.76 3.56 -5.00
N GLU A 45 -2.73 2.78 -6.07
CA GLU A 45 -1.96 1.52 -6.12
C GLU A 45 -2.30 0.52 -4.99
N ASN A 46 -3.56 0.56 -4.53
CA ASN A 46 -4.09 -0.28 -3.45
C ASN A 46 -3.49 -0.01 -2.06
N THR A 47 -2.87 1.17 -1.83
CA THR A 47 -2.39 1.53 -0.48
C THR A 47 -3.52 1.72 0.51
N ASP A 48 -4.74 2.01 0.04
CA ASP A 48 -5.95 2.07 0.86
C ASP A 48 -6.34 0.71 1.49
N LEU A 49 -5.82 -0.40 0.95
CA LEU A 49 -5.99 -1.74 1.51
C LEU A 49 -4.95 -2.07 2.60
N LEU A 50 -3.91 -1.25 2.76
CA LEU A 50 -2.79 -1.50 3.68
C LEU A 50 -2.87 -0.63 4.94
N SER A 51 -3.38 0.59 4.82
CA SER A 51 -3.49 1.52 5.94
C SER A 51 -4.95 1.75 6.33
N THR A 52 -5.22 1.94 7.61
CA THR A 52 -6.51 2.51 8.03
C THR A 52 -6.66 3.93 7.44
N GLN A 53 -7.89 4.41 7.27
CA GLN A 53 -8.16 5.76 6.72
C GLN A 53 -7.47 6.90 7.51
N THR A 54 -6.92 6.61 8.68
CA THR A 54 -6.20 7.58 9.53
C THR A 54 -4.87 8.04 8.94
N LEU A 55 -4.12 7.18 8.24
CA LEU A 55 -2.80 7.55 7.71
C LEU A 55 -2.90 8.58 6.55
N PRO A 56 -3.73 8.37 5.51
CA PRO A 56 -3.94 9.39 4.48
C PRO A 56 -4.31 10.76 5.04
N ASN A 57 -5.17 10.79 6.07
CA ASN A 57 -5.58 12.03 6.73
C ASN A 57 -4.41 12.72 7.44
N ARG A 58 -3.54 11.97 8.12
CA ARG A 58 -2.32 12.51 8.76
C ARG A 58 -1.31 13.02 7.73
N LEU A 59 -1.27 12.42 6.53
CA LEU A 59 -0.39 12.84 5.44
C LEU A 59 -0.95 13.99 4.60
N ALA A 60 -2.23 14.37 4.76
CA ALA A 60 -2.92 15.29 3.87
C ALA A 60 -2.19 16.64 3.68
N GLY A 61 -1.67 17.20 4.78
CA GLY A 61 -0.97 18.48 4.79
C GLY A 61 0.54 18.40 4.57
N VAL A 62 1.13 17.19 4.62
CA VAL A 62 2.59 17.03 4.60
C VAL A 62 3.16 17.51 3.27
N LYS A 63 4.16 18.39 3.34
CA LYS A 63 4.83 18.95 2.17
C LYS A 63 6.07 18.15 1.82
N HIS A 64 6.35 18.03 0.53
CA HIS A 64 7.61 17.45 0.07
C HIS A 64 8.83 18.23 0.57
N THR A 65 9.91 17.51 0.85
CA THR A 65 11.23 18.06 1.14
C THR A 65 11.91 18.43 -0.18
N SER A 66 12.17 19.72 -0.37
CA SER A 66 12.88 20.21 -1.56
C SER A 66 14.32 19.72 -1.61
N PHE A 67 14.95 19.73 -2.78
CA PHE A 67 16.38 19.45 -2.91
C PHE A 67 17.18 20.74 -3.09
N LYS A 68 18.36 20.80 -2.49
CA LYS A 68 19.35 21.85 -2.71
C LYS A 68 20.70 21.20 -2.92
N ASN A 69 21.35 21.50 -4.05
CA ASN A 69 22.67 20.94 -4.41
C ASN A 69 22.71 19.39 -4.41
N GLY A 70 21.62 18.73 -4.81
CA GLY A 70 21.55 17.28 -4.90
C GLY A 70 21.21 16.56 -3.59
N SER A 71 21.05 17.27 -2.48
CA SER A 71 20.64 16.70 -1.18
C SER A 71 19.29 17.24 -0.72
N PRO A 72 18.51 16.47 0.07
CA PRO A 72 17.30 16.98 0.71
C PRO A 72 17.61 18.20 1.59
N ASN A 73 16.78 19.23 1.48
CA ASN A 73 16.93 20.49 2.18
C ASN A 73 15.85 20.64 3.25
N TYR A 74 16.24 20.50 4.51
CA TYR A 74 15.36 20.66 5.67
C TYR A 74 15.46 22.05 6.32
N SER A 75 16.17 23.01 5.72
CA SER A 75 16.37 24.34 6.32
C SER A 75 15.08 25.15 6.57
N ASP A 76 13.98 24.80 5.92
CA ASP A 76 12.66 25.40 6.12
C ASP A 76 11.78 24.62 7.10
N TYR A 77 12.16 23.41 7.53
CA TYR A 77 11.32 22.55 8.37
C TYR A 77 10.92 23.21 9.68
N GLY A 78 11.84 23.93 10.33
CA GLY A 78 11.55 24.67 11.57
C GLY A 78 10.48 25.76 11.43
N ARG A 79 10.21 26.22 10.20
CA ARG A 79 9.20 27.26 9.89
C ARG A 79 7.89 26.70 9.38
N ARG A 80 7.83 25.40 9.06
CA ARG A 80 6.60 24.73 8.60
C ARG A 80 5.60 24.59 9.74
N LYS A 81 4.31 24.60 9.39
CA LYS A 81 3.26 24.20 10.33
C LYS A 81 3.44 22.72 10.66
N GLU A 82 3.00 22.30 11.85
CA GLU A 82 3.17 20.90 12.27
C GLU A 82 2.51 19.91 11.29
N THR A 83 1.33 20.26 10.77
CA THR A 83 0.62 19.46 9.75
C THR A 83 1.33 19.38 8.40
N GLU A 84 2.35 20.21 8.17
CA GLU A 84 3.14 20.25 6.92
C GLU A 84 4.47 19.51 7.02
N LYS A 85 4.86 19.11 8.24
CA LYS A 85 6.12 18.39 8.49
C LYS A 85 5.89 16.89 8.34
N MET A 86 6.86 16.23 7.71
CA MET A 86 7.05 14.81 7.96
C MET A 86 7.69 14.65 9.34
N THR A 87 7.14 13.77 10.18
CA THR A 87 7.81 13.33 11.42
C THR A 87 8.52 12.00 11.17
N PRO A 88 9.52 11.63 11.98
CA PRO A 88 10.16 10.32 11.90
C PRO A 88 9.17 9.16 11.93
N GLU A 89 8.17 9.22 12.79
CA GLU A 89 7.16 8.17 12.95
C GLU A 89 6.29 8.07 11.69
N LEU A 90 5.80 9.19 11.17
CA LEU A 90 5.03 9.23 9.92
C LEU A 90 5.85 8.74 8.73
N SER A 91 7.15 9.09 8.68
CA SER A 91 8.07 8.64 7.64
C SER A 91 8.26 7.14 7.67
N ILE A 92 8.51 6.56 8.85
CA ILE A 92 8.65 5.12 9.06
C ILE A 92 7.36 4.40 8.67
N GLU A 93 6.22 4.83 9.19
CA GLU A 93 4.91 4.24 8.90
C GLU A 93 4.61 4.26 7.40
N THR A 94 4.81 5.41 6.75
CA THR A 94 4.61 5.60 5.31
C THR A 94 5.60 4.74 4.49
N GLY A 95 6.87 4.69 4.89
CA GLY A 95 7.90 3.86 4.26
C GLY A 95 7.58 2.37 4.34
N VAL A 96 7.07 1.90 5.48
CA VAL A 96 6.62 0.52 5.66
C VAL A 96 5.43 0.22 4.75
N ILE A 97 4.40 1.07 4.71
CA ILE A 97 3.24 0.89 3.81
C ILE A 97 3.69 0.85 2.35
N TRP A 98 4.63 1.70 1.96
CA TRP A 98 5.19 1.70 0.62
C TRP A 98 5.90 0.38 0.26
N LEU A 99 6.65 -0.19 1.20
CA LEU A 99 7.27 -1.52 1.04
C LEU A 99 6.21 -2.62 0.90
N PHE A 100 5.18 -2.64 1.75
CA PHE A 100 4.09 -3.60 1.64
C PHE A 100 3.32 -3.46 0.32
N ARG A 101 3.14 -2.24 -0.18
CA ARG A 101 2.58 -2.01 -1.52
C ARG A 101 3.43 -2.68 -2.59
N LYS A 102 4.76 -2.65 -2.50
CA LYS A 102 5.63 -3.31 -3.48
C LYS A 102 5.53 -4.83 -3.41
N ALA A 103 5.20 -5.35 -2.22
CA ALA A 103 4.96 -6.76 -1.97
C ALA A 103 3.60 -7.25 -2.47
N ILE A 104 2.60 -6.38 -2.70
CA ILE A 104 1.33 -6.82 -3.29
C ILE A 104 1.60 -7.44 -4.67
N SER A 105 1.17 -8.69 -4.83
CA SER A 105 1.27 -9.43 -6.10
C SER A 105 -0.07 -9.44 -6.83
N LYS A 106 -1.15 -9.69 -6.09
CA LYS A 106 -2.51 -9.75 -6.65
C LYS A 106 -3.53 -9.12 -5.70
N VAL A 107 -4.49 -8.41 -6.28
CA VAL A 107 -5.70 -7.93 -5.63
C VAL A 107 -6.88 -8.53 -6.37
N ASP A 108 -7.72 -9.24 -5.64
CA ASP A 108 -8.97 -9.80 -6.16
C ASP A 108 -10.15 -8.89 -5.81
N VAL A 109 -11.17 -8.95 -6.65
CA VAL A 109 -12.45 -8.28 -6.45
C VAL A 109 -13.45 -9.37 -6.08
N VAL A 110 -13.95 -9.35 -4.85
CA VAL A 110 -14.76 -10.43 -4.28
C VAL A 110 -16.12 -9.92 -3.82
N SER A 111 -17.13 -10.78 -3.89
CA SER A 111 -18.42 -10.54 -3.26
C SER A 111 -18.35 -10.89 -1.79
N VAL A 112 -18.69 -9.94 -0.92
CA VAL A 112 -18.72 -10.09 0.53
C VAL A 112 -20.16 -9.95 1.03
N PRO A 113 -20.77 -11.03 1.54
CA PRO A 113 -22.08 -10.96 2.19
C PRO A 113 -22.02 -10.11 3.45
N LYS A 114 -23.04 -9.28 3.68
CA LYS A 114 -23.16 -8.40 4.87
C LYS A 114 -23.78 -9.08 6.08
N GLY A 115 -24.14 -10.36 5.95
CA GLY A 115 -24.73 -11.16 7.01
C GLY A 115 -25.26 -12.48 6.46
N GLU A 116 -25.99 -13.20 7.31
CA GLU A 116 -26.58 -14.50 6.97
C GLU A 116 -28.05 -14.39 6.54
N GLN A 117 -28.69 -13.25 6.78
CA GLN A 117 -30.10 -13.04 6.45
C GLN A 117 -30.36 -13.18 4.96
N ILE A 118 -31.28 -14.08 4.61
CA ILE A 118 -31.74 -14.31 3.25
C ILE A 118 -33.00 -13.49 3.00
N PHE A 119 -32.96 -12.71 1.93
CA PHE A 119 -34.05 -11.93 1.39
C PHE A 119 -34.59 -12.59 0.12
N SER A 120 -35.77 -12.16 -0.29
CA SER A 120 -36.42 -12.59 -1.52
C SER A 120 -36.68 -11.39 -2.42
N TYR A 121 -36.47 -11.56 -3.72
CA TYR A 121 -36.81 -10.58 -4.74
C TYR A 121 -37.69 -11.23 -5.80
N THR A 122 -38.86 -10.63 -6.05
CA THR A 122 -39.72 -11.03 -7.17
C THR A 122 -39.28 -10.30 -8.42
N VAL A 123 -38.91 -11.07 -9.44
CA VAL A 123 -38.42 -10.58 -10.73
C VAL A 123 -39.51 -9.78 -11.44
N LYS A 124 -39.15 -8.58 -11.88
CA LYS A 124 -40.05 -7.67 -12.56
C LYS A 124 -39.85 -7.72 -14.07
N LYS A 125 -40.84 -7.24 -14.81
CA LYS A 125 -40.72 -7.04 -16.27
C LYS A 125 -39.49 -6.16 -16.59
N GLY A 126 -38.58 -6.68 -17.42
CA GLY A 126 -37.34 -6.00 -17.81
C GLY A 126 -36.07 -6.45 -17.05
N ASP A 127 -36.22 -7.28 -16.03
CA ASP A 127 -35.09 -7.90 -15.30
C ASP A 127 -34.50 -9.08 -16.10
N ASN A 128 -33.79 -8.77 -17.18
CA ASN A 128 -33.24 -9.77 -18.11
C ASN A 128 -31.90 -10.37 -17.65
N GLY A 129 -31.80 -10.75 -16.38
CA GLY A 129 -30.59 -11.36 -15.79
C GLY A 129 -30.13 -10.73 -14.48
N TYR A 130 -29.24 -11.42 -13.77
CA TYR A 130 -28.72 -10.95 -12.48
C TYR A 130 -28.09 -9.55 -12.56
N SER A 131 -27.38 -9.21 -13.65
CA SER A 131 -26.76 -7.89 -13.83
C SER A 131 -27.75 -6.73 -13.87
N LYS A 132 -28.99 -6.97 -14.31
CA LYS A 132 -30.07 -5.97 -14.27
C LYS A 132 -30.68 -5.88 -12.89
N ILE A 133 -30.93 -7.03 -12.28
CA ILE A 133 -31.56 -7.15 -10.96
C ILE A 133 -30.73 -6.47 -9.88
N ILE A 134 -29.41 -6.62 -9.88
CA ILE A 134 -28.55 -5.99 -8.85
C ILE A 134 -28.61 -4.45 -8.84
N ASN A 135 -29.14 -3.79 -9.88
CA ASN A 135 -29.34 -2.34 -9.84
C ASN A 135 -30.53 -1.95 -8.93
N ASN A 136 -31.43 -2.89 -8.66
CA ASN A 136 -32.65 -2.70 -7.88
C ASN A 136 -32.52 -3.20 -6.44
N ILE A 137 -31.51 -4.04 -6.14
CA ILE A 137 -31.32 -4.66 -4.82
C ILE A 137 -29.86 -4.59 -4.37
N LYS A 138 -29.63 -4.57 -3.05
CA LYS A 138 -28.30 -4.41 -2.46
C LYS A 138 -27.50 -5.71 -2.41
N THR A 139 -27.18 -6.29 -3.57
CA THR A 139 -26.40 -7.52 -3.65
C THR A 139 -25.45 -7.53 -4.84
N THR A 140 -24.80 -8.67 -5.10
CA THR A 140 -23.89 -8.86 -6.22
C THR A 140 -24.38 -9.99 -7.13
N VAL A 141 -23.88 -10.01 -8.37
CA VAL A 141 -24.17 -11.12 -9.30
C VAL A 141 -23.69 -12.45 -8.73
N THR A 142 -22.49 -12.48 -8.14
CA THR A 142 -21.91 -13.68 -7.54
C THR A 142 -22.80 -14.23 -6.43
N GLU A 143 -23.36 -13.39 -5.57
CA GLU A 143 -24.26 -13.87 -4.51
C GLU A 143 -25.57 -14.41 -5.09
N LEU A 144 -26.14 -13.78 -6.14
CA LEU A 144 -27.31 -14.32 -6.83
C LEU A 144 -27.04 -15.68 -7.49
N GLU A 145 -25.87 -15.85 -8.10
CA GLU A 145 -25.44 -17.13 -8.68
C GLU A 145 -25.27 -18.22 -7.63
N ILE A 146 -24.72 -17.89 -6.46
CA ILE A 146 -24.57 -18.84 -5.34
C ILE A 146 -25.94 -19.31 -4.84
N GLN A 147 -26.88 -18.38 -4.65
CA GLN A 147 -28.17 -18.69 -4.03
C GLN A 147 -29.17 -19.34 -4.99
N ASN A 148 -29.05 -19.09 -6.30
CA ASN A 148 -30.08 -19.49 -7.28
C ASN A 148 -29.53 -20.30 -8.46
N GLY A 149 -28.21 -20.48 -8.54
CA GLY A 149 -27.53 -21.17 -9.63
C GLY A 149 -26.96 -20.22 -10.68
N LYS A 150 -25.79 -20.58 -11.19
CA LYS A 150 -25.13 -19.91 -12.31
C LYS A 150 -25.90 -20.16 -13.60
N ASN A 151 -26.06 -19.12 -14.43
CA ASN A 151 -26.81 -19.16 -15.69
C ASN A 151 -28.30 -19.56 -15.57
N LYS A 152 -28.92 -19.34 -14.40
CA LYS A 152 -30.37 -19.52 -14.26
C LYS A 152 -31.09 -18.67 -15.30
N VAL A 153 -31.99 -19.28 -16.06
CA VAL A 153 -32.93 -18.55 -16.91
C VAL A 153 -33.96 -17.91 -15.99
N ILE A 154 -34.09 -16.58 -16.10
CA ILE A 154 -34.93 -15.77 -15.21
C ILE A 154 -36.19 -15.35 -15.96
N HIS A 155 -37.35 -15.57 -15.36
CA HIS A 155 -38.64 -15.16 -15.88
C HIS A 155 -39.31 -14.15 -14.95
N GLU A 156 -40.22 -13.35 -15.49
CA GLU A 156 -41.06 -12.45 -14.70
C GLU A 156 -41.84 -13.23 -13.63
N ASN A 157 -41.94 -12.67 -12.42
CA ASN A 157 -42.50 -13.26 -11.22
C ASN A 157 -41.71 -14.41 -10.57
N ASP A 158 -40.55 -14.80 -11.11
CA ASP A 158 -39.63 -15.68 -10.39
C ASP A 158 -39.26 -15.06 -9.04
N VAL A 159 -39.15 -15.88 -8.00
CA VAL A 159 -38.68 -15.45 -6.69
C VAL A 159 -37.23 -15.89 -6.53
N LEU A 160 -36.32 -14.91 -6.48
CA LEU A 160 -34.89 -15.14 -6.27
C LEU A 160 -34.53 -14.90 -4.81
N LYS A 161 -33.72 -15.79 -4.25
CA LYS A 161 -33.13 -15.63 -2.92
C LYS A 161 -31.81 -14.88 -3.02
N TYR A 162 -31.53 -14.00 -2.07
CA TYR A 162 -30.25 -13.32 -2.03
C TYR A 162 -29.89 -12.91 -0.60
N ARG A 163 -28.60 -12.68 -0.34
CA ARG A 163 -28.14 -11.94 0.84
C ARG A 163 -27.67 -10.58 0.42
N GLU A 164 -27.78 -9.59 1.28
CA GLU A 164 -27.11 -8.32 0.99
C GLU A 164 -25.61 -8.54 0.88
N ALA A 165 -24.99 -7.98 -0.16
CA ALA A 165 -23.58 -8.17 -0.43
C ALA A 165 -22.97 -6.94 -1.10
N SER A 166 -21.67 -6.73 -0.90
CA SER A 166 -20.87 -5.70 -1.55
C SER A 166 -19.72 -6.29 -2.33
N ILE A 167 -19.28 -5.59 -3.36
CA ILE A 167 -18.03 -5.88 -4.03
C ILE A 167 -16.90 -5.20 -3.27
N GLU A 168 -15.90 -5.97 -2.87
CA GLU A 168 -14.74 -5.49 -2.12
C GLU A 168 -13.43 -5.90 -2.79
N ARG A 169 -12.41 -5.05 -2.67
CA ARG A 169 -11.04 -5.38 -3.08
C ARG A 169 -10.32 -6.04 -1.92
N ARG A 170 -9.64 -7.15 -2.18
CA ARG A 170 -8.85 -7.88 -1.17
C ARG A 170 -7.49 -8.26 -1.73
N ILE A 171 -6.43 -8.04 -0.94
CA ILE A 171 -5.10 -8.55 -1.25
C ILE A 171 -5.15 -10.08 -1.13
N SER A 172 -4.94 -10.78 -2.24
CA SER A 172 -5.05 -12.23 -2.30
C SER A 172 -3.70 -12.94 -2.45
N SER A 173 -2.65 -12.22 -2.82
CA SER A 173 -1.29 -12.77 -2.79
C SER A 173 -0.22 -11.71 -2.64
N TRP A 174 0.89 -12.16 -2.06
CA TRP A 174 2.09 -11.37 -1.78
C TRP A 174 3.28 -11.95 -2.55
N LYS A 175 4.18 -11.07 -2.98
CA LYS A 175 5.52 -11.44 -3.48
C LYS A 175 6.38 -11.88 -2.31
N SER A 176 7.39 -12.71 -2.59
CA SER A 176 8.43 -12.98 -1.59
C SER A 176 9.20 -11.70 -1.24
N TRP A 177 9.82 -11.66 -0.06
CA TRP A 177 10.58 -10.47 0.35
C TRP A 177 11.73 -10.13 -0.61
N SER A 178 12.38 -11.14 -1.20
CA SER A 178 13.41 -10.95 -2.23
C SER A 178 12.87 -10.22 -3.47
N GLN A 179 11.71 -10.67 -3.98
CA GLN A 179 11.02 -10.03 -5.10
C GLN A 179 10.52 -8.63 -4.75
N THR A 180 10.07 -8.41 -3.51
CA THR A 180 9.66 -7.09 -3.00
C THR A 180 10.85 -6.13 -3.00
N ILE A 181 11.99 -6.55 -2.45
CA ILE A 181 13.23 -5.76 -2.48
C ILE A 181 13.62 -5.46 -3.92
N GLN A 182 13.60 -6.44 -4.80
CA GLN A 182 13.93 -6.24 -6.22
C GLN A 182 12.98 -5.23 -6.89
N ALA A 183 11.67 -5.35 -6.68
CA ALA A 183 10.66 -4.45 -7.22
C ALA A 183 10.71 -3.04 -6.61
N TYR A 184 11.14 -2.93 -5.36
CA TYR A 184 11.42 -1.67 -4.70
C TYR A 184 12.68 -1.00 -5.28
N ASN A 185 13.66 -1.81 -5.67
CA ASN A 185 14.98 -1.43 -6.18
C ASN A 185 15.08 -1.31 -7.71
N SER A 186 13.99 -1.49 -8.46
CA SER A 186 14.00 -1.68 -9.93
C SER A 186 14.20 -0.41 -10.76
N LYS A 187 14.98 0.57 -10.25
CA LYS A 187 15.68 1.55 -11.10
C LYS A 187 17.09 1.02 -11.37
N ASP A 188 17.58 1.16 -12.60
CA ASP A 188 18.88 0.62 -13.02
C ASP A 188 20.01 0.91 -12.02
N GLY A 189 20.72 -0.14 -11.61
CA GLY A 189 21.93 -0.09 -10.78
C GLY A 189 21.73 -0.02 -9.26
N TYR A 190 20.50 0.06 -8.72
CA TYR A 190 20.31 0.14 -7.26
C TYR A 190 20.40 -1.22 -6.57
N TYR A 191 19.86 -2.29 -7.16
CA TYR A 191 19.98 -3.64 -6.62
C TYR A 191 21.45 -4.09 -6.53
N GLU A 192 22.29 -3.83 -7.55
CA GLU A 192 23.73 -4.13 -7.47
C GLU A 192 24.41 -3.37 -6.33
N ARG A 193 24.08 -2.08 -6.12
CA ARG A 193 24.68 -1.27 -5.04
C ARG A 193 24.31 -1.79 -3.64
N VAL A 194 23.04 -2.10 -3.40
CA VAL A 194 22.58 -2.66 -2.11
C VAL A 194 23.17 -4.05 -1.87
N ASN A 195 23.14 -4.93 -2.87
CA ASN A 195 23.71 -6.28 -2.73
C ASN A 195 25.22 -6.24 -2.50
N THR A 196 25.96 -5.35 -3.19
CA THR A 196 27.40 -5.14 -2.95
C THR A 196 27.68 -4.72 -1.51
N TYR A 197 26.84 -3.85 -0.93
CA TYR A 197 27.00 -3.39 0.45
C TYR A 197 26.62 -4.47 1.47
N TYR A 198 25.52 -5.21 1.25
CA TYR A 198 25.13 -6.35 2.07
C TYR A 198 26.26 -7.39 2.15
N GLN A 199 26.84 -7.76 1.00
CA GLN A 199 27.97 -8.69 0.94
C GLN A 199 29.24 -8.17 1.63
N LYS A 200 29.48 -6.86 1.62
CA LYS A 200 30.59 -6.24 2.37
C LYS A 200 30.38 -6.34 3.88
N LEU A 201 29.15 -6.11 4.36
CA LEU A 201 28.82 -6.17 5.78
C LEU A 201 28.83 -7.61 6.33
N THR A 202 28.41 -8.58 5.52
CA THR A 202 28.36 -9.99 5.93
C THR A 202 29.68 -10.72 5.76
N LYS A 203 30.60 -10.24 4.90
CA LYS A 203 31.97 -10.79 4.78
C LYS A 203 32.89 -10.48 5.96
N GLY A 204 32.48 -9.63 6.91
CA GLY A 204 33.24 -9.31 8.12
C GLY A 204 32.51 -9.59 9.44
N ALA A 205 31.25 -10.05 9.40
CA ALA A 205 30.53 -10.42 10.59
C ALA A 205 30.92 -11.86 10.98
N PRO A 206 31.46 -12.12 12.19
CA PRO A 206 31.63 -13.48 12.66
C PRO A 206 30.25 -14.12 12.64
N CYS A 207 30.12 -15.15 11.82
CA CYS A 207 28.91 -15.94 11.64
C CYS A 207 28.35 -16.30 13.02
N PHE A 208 27.09 -15.96 13.30
CA PHE A 208 26.34 -16.67 14.32
C PHE A 208 26.18 -18.11 13.81
N GLY A 209 27.17 -18.93 14.14
CA GLY A 209 27.19 -20.35 13.84
C GLY A 209 26.02 -21.01 14.54
N VAL A 210 25.07 -21.50 13.76
CA VAL A 210 24.19 -22.57 14.21
C VAL A 210 25.09 -23.80 14.33
N LYS A 211 25.47 -24.16 15.55
CA LYS A 211 26.04 -25.48 15.83
C LYS A 211 24.95 -26.52 15.50
N LYS A 212 25.29 -27.44 14.61
CA LYS A 212 24.59 -28.74 14.50
C LYS A 212 24.89 -29.57 15.74
#